data_AF-A0A6I9RR27-F1
#
_entry.id   AF-A0A6I9RR27-F1
#
_cell.length_a   1.000
_cell.length_b   1.000
_cell.length_c   1.000
_cell.angle_alpha   90.00
_cell.angle_beta   90.00
_cell.angle_gamma   90.00
#
_symmetry.space_group_name_H-M   'P 1'
#
loop_
_entity.id
_entity.type
_entity.pdbx_description
1 polymer ?
#
loop_
_entity_poly.entity_id
_entity_poly.type
_entity_poly.pdbx_seq_one_letter_code
_entity_poly.pdbx_strand_id
1 'polypeptide(L)'
;MARNDTKLTIDGIEDSVPKGDDPNNSQRGQWLRAAILGANDGLVSTASLMMGVGAVKPDAKAMLLSGFAGLVAGACSMAIGEFVSVYSQLDIEVAQMKREQRIKGGGEVEQDGLPSPVQAAAASALAFSAGAMVPLLAAGFISSYKVRLGVVAAAATVALVVFGSVGALLGRAPVVRSAVRVLVGGWMAMAVTFAVMKIFGSTAM
;
A
#
# COMPACT_ATOMS: atom_id res chain seq x y z
N MET A 1 58.85 39.98 -21.32
CA MET A 1 57.62 39.62 -22.06
C MET A 1 56.88 38.59 -21.24
N ALA A 2 55.96 39.05 -20.40
CA ALA A 2 55.17 38.21 -19.51
C ALA A 2 53.98 37.63 -20.29
N ARG A 3 53.78 36.31 -20.25
CA ARG A 3 52.51 35.70 -20.64
C ARG A 3 52.09 34.78 -19.51
N ASN A 4 51.05 35.24 -18.85
CA ASN A 4 50.52 34.80 -17.56
C ASN A 4 49.83 33.44 -17.69
N ASP A 5 50.14 32.54 -16.76
CA ASP A 5 49.38 31.34 -16.47
C ASP A 5 48.00 31.74 -15.96
N THR A 6 46.94 31.35 -16.68
CA THR A 6 45.59 31.34 -16.11
C THR A 6 45.02 29.94 -16.27
N LYS A 7 45.49 29.09 -15.37
CA LYS A 7 44.85 27.85 -14.94
C LYS A 7 43.48 28.24 -14.38
N LEU A 8 42.42 28.10 -15.19
CA LEU A 8 41.05 28.12 -14.70
C LEU A 8 40.83 26.83 -13.92
N THR A 9 41.26 26.84 -12.66
CA THR A 9 40.80 25.88 -11.65
C THR A 9 39.32 26.18 -11.43
N ILE A 10 38.44 25.36 -12.01
CA ILE A 10 37.05 25.31 -11.57
C ILE A 10 37.10 24.49 -10.27
N ASP A 11 37.38 25.17 -9.17
CA ASP A 11 37.16 24.67 -7.82
C ASP A 11 35.65 24.66 -7.56
N GLY A 12 35.12 23.51 -7.13
CA GLY A 12 33.88 23.49 -6.36
C GLY A 12 32.60 22.99 -7.04
N ILE A 13 32.70 22.11 -8.04
CA ILE A 13 31.63 21.14 -8.29
C ILE A 13 32.26 19.76 -8.19
N GLU A 14 32.51 19.33 -6.95
CA GLU A 14 32.32 17.91 -6.65
C GLU A 14 30.87 17.66 -7.00
N ASP A 15 30.63 17.14 -8.20
CA ASP A 15 29.40 16.44 -8.51
C ASP A 15 29.29 15.40 -7.40
N SER A 16 28.45 15.70 -6.42
CA SER A 16 27.88 14.71 -5.51
C SER A 16 27.01 13.84 -6.39
N VAL A 17 27.65 12.99 -7.21
CA VAL A 17 27.02 11.85 -7.86
C VAL A 17 26.38 11.12 -6.69
N PRO A 18 25.04 11.07 -6.60
CA PRO A 18 24.40 10.33 -5.53
C PRO A 18 24.91 8.91 -5.68
N LYS A 19 25.66 8.48 -4.66
CA LYS A 19 26.24 7.14 -4.57
C LYS A 19 25.09 6.17 -4.83
N GLY A 20 25.15 5.45 -5.95
CA GLY A 20 24.07 4.60 -6.43
C GLY A 20 23.51 3.78 -5.28
N ASP A 21 22.20 3.90 -5.06
CA ASP A 21 21.50 3.11 -4.06
C ASP A 21 21.77 1.62 -4.34
N ASP A 22 22.29 0.90 -3.35
CA ASP A 22 22.56 -0.52 -3.49
C ASP A 22 21.32 -1.22 -4.07
N PRO A 23 21.42 -2.03 -5.14
CA PRO A 23 20.25 -2.62 -5.82
C PRO A 23 19.35 -3.47 -4.91
N ASN A 24 19.89 -3.93 -3.77
CA ASN A 24 19.16 -4.65 -2.74
C ASN A 24 18.25 -3.74 -1.88
N ASN A 25 18.55 -2.45 -1.74
CA ASN A 25 17.77 -1.51 -0.93
C ASN A 25 16.53 -0.98 -1.67
N SER A 26 16.65 -0.72 -2.98
CA SER A 26 15.54 -0.27 -3.84
C SER A 26 14.46 -1.34 -3.99
N GLN A 27 14.87 -2.58 -4.28
CA GLN A 27 13.97 -3.73 -4.37
C GLN A 27 13.25 -3.99 -3.04
N ARG A 28 13.95 -3.83 -1.90
CA ARG A 28 13.35 -3.93 -0.56
C ARG A 28 12.29 -2.87 -0.30
N GLY A 29 12.55 -1.63 -0.69
CA GLY A 29 11.59 -0.54 -0.56
C GLY A 29 10.30 -0.79 -1.35
N GLN A 30 10.40 -1.35 -2.56
CA GLN A 30 9.26 -1.57 -3.44
C GLN A 30 8.29 -2.64 -2.91
N TRP A 31 8.78 -3.83 -2.54
CA TRP A 31 7.87 -4.86 -2.00
C TRP A 31 7.36 -4.50 -0.60
N LEU A 32 8.15 -3.75 0.20
CA LEU A 32 7.72 -3.25 1.51
C LEU A 32 6.58 -2.24 1.37
N ARG A 33 6.67 -1.30 0.43
CA ARG A 33 5.60 -0.36 0.10
C ARG A 33 4.34 -1.10 -0.31
N ALA A 34 4.47 -2.08 -1.21
CA ALA A 34 3.37 -2.90 -1.70
C ALA A 34 2.69 -3.67 -0.54
N ALA A 35 3.47 -4.22 0.39
CA ALA A 35 2.95 -4.90 1.57
C ALA A 35 2.20 -3.96 2.53
N ILE A 36 2.75 -2.79 2.85
CA ILE A 36 2.08 -1.82 3.74
C ILE A 36 0.78 -1.32 3.12
N LEU A 37 0.77 -1.04 1.82
CA LEU A 37 -0.44 -0.63 1.10
C LEU A 37 -1.47 -1.76 1.12
N GLY A 38 -1.05 -3.00 0.86
CA GLY A 38 -1.89 -4.19 0.93
C GLY A 38 -2.54 -4.37 2.30
N ALA A 39 -1.76 -4.38 3.39
CA ALA A 39 -2.28 -4.56 4.74
C ALA A 39 -3.32 -3.51 5.14
N ASN A 40 -3.05 -2.23 4.86
CA ASN A 40 -4.00 -1.15 5.16
C ASN A 40 -5.27 -1.28 4.30
N ASP A 41 -5.13 -1.55 3.01
CA ASP A 41 -6.27 -1.67 2.11
C ASP A 41 -7.14 -2.87 2.47
N GLY A 42 -6.52 -4.03 2.77
CA GLY A 42 -7.23 -5.23 3.21
C GLY A 42 -7.99 -5.03 4.51
N LEU A 43 -7.39 -4.33 5.48
CA LEU A 43 -8.05 -3.98 6.73
C LEU A 43 -9.26 -3.06 6.51
N VAL A 44 -9.04 -1.93 5.83
CA VAL A 44 -10.08 -0.89 5.68
C VAL A 44 -11.20 -1.38 4.78
N SER A 45 -10.88 -1.97 3.62
CA SER A 45 -11.90 -2.44 2.67
C SER A 45 -12.77 -3.53 3.27
N THR A 46 -12.17 -4.54 3.92
CA THR A 46 -12.90 -5.65 4.54
C THR A 46 -13.75 -5.17 5.70
N ALA A 47 -13.21 -4.33 6.59
CA ALA A 47 -13.98 -3.74 7.69
C ALA A 47 -15.16 -2.90 7.15
N SER A 48 -14.92 -2.09 6.11
CA SER A 48 -15.96 -1.26 5.50
C SER A 48 -17.07 -2.09 4.86
N LEU A 49 -16.72 -3.16 4.14
CA LEU A 49 -17.68 -4.11 3.55
C LEU A 49 -18.51 -4.81 4.62
N MET A 50 -17.88 -5.29 5.68
CA MET A 50 -18.57 -5.96 6.78
C MET A 50 -19.51 -4.99 7.50
N MET A 51 -19.04 -3.79 7.84
CA MET A 51 -19.84 -2.74 8.49
C MET A 51 -21.00 -2.31 7.59
N GLY A 52 -20.76 -2.11 6.29
CA GLY A 52 -21.77 -1.72 5.30
C GLY A 52 -22.87 -2.77 5.14
N VAL A 53 -22.51 -4.05 5.00
CA VAL A 53 -23.51 -5.13 4.94
C VAL A 53 -24.26 -5.27 6.26
N GLY A 54 -23.56 -5.10 7.39
CA GLY A 54 -24.18 -5.04 8.72
C GLY A 54 -25.21 -3.92 8.86
N ALA A 55 -25.03 -2.79 8.16
CA ALA A 55 -25.96 -1.67 8.17
C ALA A 55 -27.33 -2.02 7.56
N VAL A 56 -27.36 -2.98 6.62
CA VAL A 56 -28.59 -3.41 5.92
C VAL A 56 -29.18 -4.67 6.54
N LYS A 57 -28.34 -5.62 6.94
CA LYS A 57 -28.77 -6.89 7.54
C LYS A 57 -28.01 -7.15 8.84
N PRO A 58 -28.71 -7.31 9.98
CA PRO A 58 -28.06 -7.56 11.28
C PRO A 58 -27.53 -9.00 11.44
N ASP A 59 -27.49 -9.79 10.37
CA ASP A 59 -27.07 -11.19 10.39
C ASP A 59 -25.53 -11.35 10.40
N ALA A 60 -25.04 -12.28 11.22
CA ALA A 60 -23.61 -12.55 11.35
C ALA A 60 -23.04 -13.17 10.08
N LYS A 61 -23.78 -14.12 9.49
CA LYS A 61 -23.32 -14.87 8.32
C LYS A 61 -23.22 -13.95 7.12
N ALA A 62 -24.18 -13.04 6.93
CA ALA A 62 -24.12 -12.02 5.88
C ALA A 62 -22.87 -11.13 5.99
N MET A 63 -22.55 -10.62 7.19
CA MET A 63 -21.33 -9.83 7.40
C MET A 63 -20.05 -10.62 7.16
N LEU A 64 -19.95 -11.85 7.67
CA LEU A 64 -18.74 -12.67 7.52
C LEU A 64 -18.54 -13.11 6.07
N LEU A 65 -19.62 -13.46 5.37
CA LEU A 65 -19.57 -13.85 3.97
C LEU A 65 -19.14 -12.68 3.08
N SER A 66 -19.64 -11.47 3.33
CA SER A 66 -19.20 -10.28 2.59
C SER A 66 -17.74 -9.94 2.85
N GLY A 67 -17.30 -10.04 4.10
CA GLY A 67 -15.90 -9.85 4.47
C GLY A 67 -14.98 -10.87 3.80
N PHE A 68 -15.36 -12.15 3.79
CA PHE A 68 -14.57 -13.20 3.16
C PHE A 68 -14.54 -13.06 1.63
N ALA A 69 -15.68 -12.76 1.01
CA ALA A 69 -15.73 -12.47 -0.42
C ALA A 69 -14.87 -11.25 -0.78
N GLY A 70 -14.93 -10.19 0.03
CA GLY A 70 -14.09 -9.00 -0.09
C GLY A 70 -12.60 -9.31 0.07
N LEU A 71 -12.24 -10.18 1.00
CA LEU A 71 -10.86 -10.64 1.20
C LEU A 71 -10.33 -11.31 -0.07
N VAL A 72 -11.05 -12.30 -0.59
CA VAL A 72 -10.60 -13.07 -1.77
C VAL A 72 -10.56 -12.19 -3.00
N ALA A 73 -11.63 -11.45 -3.29
CA ALA A 73 -11.70 -10.56 -4.44
C ALA A 73 -10.65 -9.45 -4.36
N GLY A 74 -10.50 -8.83 -3.19
CA GLY A 74 -9.54 -7.76 -2.94
C GLY A 74 -8.09 -8.23 -3.04
N ALA A 75 -7.74 -9.36 -2.43
CA ALA A 75 -6.38 -9.91 -2.51
C ALA A 75 -5.97 -10.22 -3.97
N CYS A 76 -6.87 -10.82 -4.75
CA CYS A 76 -6.63 -11.07 -6.18
C CYS A 76 -6.50 -9.77 -6.98
N SER A 77 -7.39 -8.80 -6.75
CA SER A 77 -7.34 -7.51 -7.46
C SER A 77 -6.08 -6.73 -7.11
N MET A 78 -5.64 -6.78 -5.86
CA MET A 78 -4.41 -6.16 -5.38
C MET A 78 -3.17 -6.79 -6.01
N ALA A 79 -3.13 -8.13 -6.07
CA ALA A 79 -2.04 -8.87 -6.71
C ALA A 79 -1.88 -8.44 -8.19
N ILE A 80 -3.00 -8.42 -8.91
CA ILE A 80 -3.03 -8.04 -10.33
C ILE A 80 -2.63 -6.58 -10.51
N GLY A 81 -3.20 -5.66 -9.70
CA GLY A 81 -2.90 -4.23 -9.78
C GLY A 81 -1.44 -3.92 -9.52
N GLU A 82 -0.85 -4.55 -8.50
CA GLU A 82 0.58 -4.36 -8.18
C GLU A 82 1.48 -5.02 -9.23
N PHE A 83 1.15 -6.21 -9.74
CA PHE A 83 1.89 -6.85 -10.83
C PHE A 83 1.96 -5.97 -12.07
N VAL A 84 0.80 -5.46 -12.52
CA VAL A 84 0.71 -4.59 -13.71
C VAL A 84 1.41 -3.25 -13.47
N SER A 85 1.28 -2.67 -12.27
CA SER A 85 1.94 -1.42 -11.92
C SER A 85 3.46 -1.54 -11.96
N VAL A 86 4.02 -2.60 -11.36
CA VAL A 86 5.47 -2.83 -11.33
C VAL A 86 5.98 -3.18 -12.72
N TYR A 87 5.24 -3.95 -13.51
CA TYR A 87 5.59 -4.22 -14.91
C TYR A 87 5.64 -2.94 -15.75
N SER A 88 4.68 -2.04 -15.55
CA SER A 88 4.68 -0.73 -16.25
C SER A 88 5.88 0.13 -15.84
N GLN A 89 6.31 0.07 -14.57
CA GLN A 89 7.52 0.77 -14.10
C GLN A 89 8.77 0.20 -14.76
N LEU A 90 8.89 -1.12 -14.89
CA LEU A 90 9.97 -1.78 -15.61
C LEU A 90 10.02 -1.35 -17.08
N ASP A 91 8.88 -1.33 -17.76
CA ASP A 91 8.82 -0.95 -19.18
C ASP A 91 9.30 0.50 -19.40
N ILE A 92 8.97 1.41 -18.48
CA ILE A 92 9.42 2.81 -18.51
C ILE A 92 10.93 2.89 -18.31
N GLU A 93 11.46 2.17 -17.31
CA GLU A 93 12.89 2.16 -16.99
C GLU A 93 13.72 1.60 -18.15
N VAL A 94 13.29 0.48 -18.74
CA VAL A 94 13.92 -0.11 -19.93
C VAL A 94 13.87 0.84 -21.13
N ALA A 95 12.75 1.54 -21.32
CA ALA A 95 12.63 2.53 -22.39
C ALA A 95 13.55 3.74 -22.16
N GLN A 96 13.76 4.17 -20.91
CA GLN A 96 14.69 5.24 -20.56
C GLN A 96 16.13 4.81 -20.79
N MET A 97 16.52 3.63 -20.33
CA MET A 97 17.87 3.09 -20.55
C MET A 97 18.22 3.00 -22.03
N LYS A 98 17.29 2.52 -22.87
CA LYS A 98 17.48 2.43 -24.33
C LYS A 98 17.64 3.80 -24.98
N ARG A 99 17.00 4.85 -24.45
CA ARG A 99 17.20 6.24 -24.93
C ARG A 99 18.56 6.76 -24.51
N GLU A 100 18.96 6.54 -23.26
CA GLU A 100 20.27 6.97 -22.77
C GLU A 100 21.42 6.31 -23.52
N GLN A 101 21.34 5.00 -23.82
CA GLN A 101 22.34 4.30 -24.64
C GLN A 101 22.50 4.92 -26.03
N ARG A 102 21.38 5.29 -26.66
CA ARG A 102 21.40 5.95 -27.98
C ARG A 102 22.07 7.32 -27.93
N ILE A 103 21.92 8.05 -26.82
CA ILE A 103 22.51 9.39 -26.64
C ILE A 103 24.00 9.29 -26.28
N LYS A 104 24.38 8.37 -25.37
CA LYS A 104 25.74 8.24 -24.83
C LYS A 104 26.69 7.39 -25.67
N GLY A 105 26.25 6.84 -26.80
CA GLY A 105 27.15 6.18 -27.77
C GLY A 105 27.64 4.78 -27.38
N GLY A 106 26.84 4.00 -26.65
CA GLY A 106 27.12 2.57 -26.43
C GLY A 106 27.99 2.23 -25.20
N GLY A 107 27.68 2.79 -24.04
CA GLY A 107 28.17 2.27 -22.75
C GLY A 107 27.33 1.08 -22.25
N GLU A 108 27.96 0.22 -21.44
CA GLU A 108 27.28 -0.88 -20.73
C GLU A 108 26.10 -0.31 -19.92
N VAL A 109 24.90 -0.85 -20.16
CA VAL A 109 23.76 -0.53 -19.31
C VAL A 109 23.82 -1.41 -18.09
N GLU A 110 24.01 -0.76 -16.94
CA GLU A 110 23.88 -1.37 -15.63
C GLU A 110 22.41 -1.81 -15.46
N GLN A 111 22.19 -3.13 -15.49
CA GLN A 111 20.89 -3.79 -15.31
C GLN A 111 20.62 -4.13 -13.83
N ASP A 112 21.29 -3.44 -12.90
CA ASP A 112 21.17 -3.74 -11.48
C ASP A 112 19.96 -3.03 -10.86
N GLY A 113 19.09 -3.81 -10.21
CA GLY A 113 18.02 -3.27 -9.35
C GLY A 113 16.61 -3.22 -9.96
N LEU A 114 16.35 -3.92 -11.07
CA LEU A 114 15.02 -3.95 -11.69
C LEU A 114 13.93 -4.40 -10.68
N PRO A 115 12.79 -3.67 -10.59
CA PRO A 115 11.65 -4.07 -9.82
C PRO A 115 11.22 -5.53 -10.06
N SER A 116 10.91 -6.29 -9.00
CA SER A 116 10.41 -7.67 -9.13
C SER A 116 8.87 -7.72 -9.05
N PRO A 117 8.13 -7.88 -10.18
CA PRO A 117 6.68 -7.73 -10.20
C PRO A 117 5.96 -8.81 -9.38
N VAL A 118 6.40 -10.06 -9.53
CA VAL A 118 5.78 -11.21 -8.85
C VAL A 118 5.96 -11.11 -7.34
N GLN A 119 7.13 -10.70 -6.87
CA GLN A 119 7.40 -10.55 -5.44
C GLN A 119 6.58 -9.41 -4.82
N ALA A 120 6.47 -8.26 -5.49
CA ALA A 120 5.64 -7.15 -5.03
C ALA A 120 4.16 -7.51 -4.98
N ALA A 121 3.66 -8.19 -6.02
CA ALA A 121 2.27 -8.68 -6.09
C ALA A 121 1.95 -9.72 -5.02
N ALA A 122 2.85 -10.68 -4.78
CA ALA A 122 2.67 -11.67 -3.72
C ALA A 122 2.71 -11.02 -2.33
N ALA A 123 3.66 -10.11 -2.10
CA ALA A 123 3.78 -9.38 -0.84
C ALA A 123 2.54 -8.53 -0.55
N SER A 124 2.00 -7.82 -1.55
CA SER A 124 0.78 -7.02 -1.39
C SER A 124 -0.45 -7.88 -1.12
N ALA A 125 -0.63 -8.98 -1.84
CA ALA A 125 -1.78 -9.89 -1.67
C ALA A 125 -1.79 -10.60 -0.31
N LEU A 126 -0.62 -11.07 0.14
CA LEU A 126 -0.47 -11.70 1.45
C LEU A 126 -0.70 -10.68 2.57
N ALA A 127 -0.14 -9.48 2.45
CA ALA A 127 -0.35 -8.42 3.41
C ALA A 127 -1.81 -7.97 3.45
N PHE A 128 -2.48 -7.85 2.29
CA PHE A 128 -3.91 -7.60 2.19
C PHE A 128 -4.73 -8.65 2.94
N SER A 129 -4.45 -9.93 2.69
CA SER A 129 -5.14 -11.03 3.36
C SER A 129 -4.93 -10.97 4.88
N ALA A 130 -3.71 -10.66 5.34
CA ALA A 130 -3.41 -10.49 6.76
C ALA A 130 -4.19 -9.33 7.40
N GLY A 131 -4.29 -8.19 6.71
CA GLY A 131 -5.08 -7.04 7.16
C GLY A 131 -6.57 -7.34 7.20
N ALA A 132 -7.10 -8.00 6.17
CA ALA A 132 -8.50 -8.40 6.05
C ALA A 132 -8.94 -9.42 7.10
N MET A 133 -7.99 -10.24 7.59
CA MET A 133 -8.27 -11.25 8.61
C MET A 133 -8.64 -10.63 9.97
N VAL A 134 -8.13 -9.45 10.29
CA VAL A 134 -8.39 -8.77 11.58
C VAL A 134 -9.89 -8.55 11.83
N PRO A 135 -10.64 -7.85 10.95
CA PRO A 135 -12.07 -7.63 11.17
C PRO A 135 -12.89 -8.93 11.07
N LEU A 136 -12.47 -9.89 10.24
CA LEU A 136 -13.13 -11.19 10.12
C LEU A 136 -13.05 -11.99 11.42
N LEU A 137 -11.87 -12.09 12.02
CA LEU A 137 -11.68 -12.78 13.31
C LEU A 137 -12.39 -12.04 14.44
N ALA A 138 -12.35 -10.70 14.44
CA ALA A 138 -13.05 -9.88 15.42
C ALA A 138 -14.57 -10.10 15.41
N ALA A 139 -15.16 -10.33 14.23
CA ALA A 139 -16.59 -10.57 14.08
C ALA A 139 -17.02 -12.02 14.35
N GLY A 140 -16.13 -13.00 14.13
CA GLY A 140 -16.46 -14.42 14.04
C GLY A 140 -17.11 -15.04 15.29
N PHE A 141 -16.80 -14.49 16.47
CA PHE A 141 -17.22 -15.06 17.75
C PHE A 141 -18.33 -14.28 18.47
N ILE A 142 -18.99 -13.32 17.79
CA ILE A 142 -19.94 -12.40 18.44
C ILE A 142 -21.35 -12.53 17.86
N SER A 143 -22.26 -13.04 18.70
CA SER A 143 -23.68 -13.20 18.36
C SER A 143 -24.45 -11.89 18.35
N SER A 144 -24.17 -10.98 19.30
CA SER A 144 -24.89 -9.71 19.41
C SER A 144 -24.47 -8.71 18.33
N TYR A 145 -25.43 -8.29 17.50
CA TYR A 145 -25.19 -7.37 16.37
C TYR A 145 -24.48 -6.07 16.78
N LYS A 146 -24.99 -5.37 17.80
CA LYS A 146 -24.42 -4.09 18.25
C LYS A 146 -22.99 -4.26 18.77
N VAL A 147 -22.75 -5.34 19.52
CA VAL A 147 -21.41 -5.66 20.04
C VAL A 147 -20.48 -6.04 18.90
N ARG A 148 -20.95 -6.80 17.90
CA ARG A 148 -20.15 -7.20 16.74
C ARG A 148 -19.67 -6.00 15.94
N LEU A 149 -20.56 -5.05 15.63
CA LEU A 149 -20.15 -3.80 14.96
C LEU A 149 -19.14 -3.01 15.79
N GLY A 150 -19.38 -2.88 17.10
CA GLY A 150 -18.46 -2.19 18.00
C GLY A 150 -17.08 -2.83 18.04
N VAL A 151 -17.01 -4.17 18.12
CA VAL A 151 -15.75 -4.91 18.17
C VAL A 151 -15.02 -4.88 16.82
N VAL A 152 -15.73 -4.98 15.69
CA VAL A 152 -15.11 -4.82 14.36
C VAL A 152 -14.49 -3.43 14.22
N ALA A 153 -15.24 -2.37 14.58
CA ALA A 153 -14.75 -1.00 14.51
C ALA A 153 -13.56 -0.76 15.47
N ALA A 154 -13.62 -1.29 16.69
CA ALA A 154 -12.53 -1.19 17.66
C ALA A 154 -11.28 -1.95 17.20
N ALA A 155 -11.43 -3.19 16.74
CA ALA A 155 -10.33 -4.01 16.22
C ALA A 155 -9.69 -3.35 14.99
N ALA A 156 -10.50 -2.83 14.07
CA ALA A 156 -10.01 -2.10 12.90
C ALA A 156 -9.25 -0.83 13.32
N THR A 157 -9.75 -0.09 14.30
CA THR A 157 -9.07 1.11 14.83
C THR A 157 -7.70 0.77 15.41
N VAL A 158 -7.63 -0.25 16.28
CA VAL A 158 -6.36 -0.69 16.87
C VAL A 158 -5.39 -1.13 15.77
N ALA A 159 -5.86 -1.93 14.81
CA ALA A 159 -5.03 -2.39 13.72
C ALA A 159 -4.57 -1.25 12.79
N LEU A 160 -5.40 -0.22 12.54
CA LEU A 160 -5.00 0.96 11.77
C LEU A 160 -3.91 1.76 12.46
N VAL A 161 -3.98 1.91 13.78
CA VAL A 161 -2.91 2.54 14.56
C VAL A 161 -1.63 1.71 14.46
N VAL A 162 -1.72 0.39 14.60
CA VAL A 162 -0.57 -0.51 14.51
C VAL A 162 0.05 -0.46 13.11
N PHE A 163 -0.72 -0.67 12.05
CA PHE A 163 -0.22 -0.65 10.68
C PHE A 163 0.28 0.73 10.25
N GLY A 164 -0.41 1.80 10.65
CA GLY A 164 0.04 3.17 10.41
C GLY A 164 1.36 3.49 11.13
N SER A 165 1.56 2.95 12.32
CA SER A 165 2.79 3.12 13.10
C SER A 165 3.94 2.27 12.57
N VAL A 166 3.69 0.98 12.34
CA VAL A 166 4.67 0.03 11.79
C VAL A 166 5.09 0.45 10.38
N GLY A 167 4.15 0.83 9.52
CA GLY A 167 4.46 1.31 8.18
C GLY A 167 5.33 2.57 8.20
N ALA A 168 5.14 3.46 9.17
CA ALA A 168 5.98 4.64 9.34
C ALA A 168 7.38 4.30 9.86
N LEU A 169 7.48 3.36 10.80
CA LEU A 169 8.75 2.86 11.32
C LEU A 169 9.58 2.23 10.20
N LEU A 170 8.96 1.38 9.39
CA LEU A 170 9.60 0.70 8.26
C LEU A 170 9.96 1.68 7.12
N GLY A 171 9.13 2.69 6.89
CA GLY A 171 9.36 3.75 5.90
C GLY A 171 10.21 4.93 6.39
N ARG A 172 10.78 4.86 7.60
CA ARG A 172 11.55 5.96 8.23
C ARG A 172 10.84 7.33 8.21
N ALA A 173 9.52 7.31 8.41
CA ALA A 173 8.66 8.48 8.40
C ALA A 173 8.16 8.84 9.83
N PRO A 174 7.70 10.08 10.08
CA PRO A 174 7.15 10.45 11.38
C PRO A 174 5.89 9.64 11.72
N VAL A 175 6.01 8.76 12.72
CA VAL A 175 5.02 7.75 13.14
C VAL A 175 3.63 8.35 13.40
N VAL A 176 3.57 9.42 14.19
CA VAL A 176 2.29 10.04 14.58
C VAL A 176 1.51 10.56 13.37
N ARG A 177 2.18 11.24 12.43
CA ARG A 177 1.52 11.81 11.24
C ARG A 177 0.98 10.70 10.33
N SER A 178 1.74 9.63 10.16
CA SER A 178 1.32 8.47 9.38
C SER A 178 0.12 7.77 10.02
N ALA A 179 0.20 7.46 11.32
CA ALA A 179 -0.86 6.80 12.06
C ALA A 179 -2.17 7.59 12.02
N VAL A 180 -2.12 8.91 12.22
CA VAL A 180 -3.29 9.78 12.13
C VAL A 180 -3.91 9.74 10.73
N ARG A 181 -3.10 9.84 9.67
CA ARG A 181 -3.60 9.81 8.28
C ARG A 181 -4.31 8.48 7.97
N VAL A 182 -3.71 7.36 8.36
CA VAL A 182 -4.27 6.02 8.12
C VAL A 182 -5.57 5.83 8.91
N LEU A 183 -5.58 6.25 10.18
CA LEU A 183 -6.75 6.13 11.05
C LEU A 183 -7.92 7.00 10.56
N VAL A 184 -7.67 8.28 10.27
CA VAL A 184 -8.70 9.20 9.76
C VAL A 184 -9.25 8.72 8.42
N GLY A 185 -8.37 8.32 7.49
CA GLY A 185 -8.79 7.78 6.20
C GLY A 185 -9.62 6.51 6.33
N GLY A 186 -9.20 5.58 7.20
CA GLY A 186 -9.92 4.33 7.46
C GLY A 186 -11.30 4.54 8.08
N TRP A 187 -11.41 5.39 9.09
CA TRP A 187 -12.70 5.74 9.70
C TRP A 187 -13.63 6.43 8.71
N MET A 188 -13.11 7.35 7.89
CA MET A 188 -13.90 8.02 6.87
C MET A 188 -14.44 7.02 5.85
N ALA A 189 -13.62 6.09 5.36
CA ALA A 189 -14.05 5.03 4.44
C ALA A 189 -15.17 4.17 5.06
N MET A 190 -14.95 3.67 6.29
CA MET A 190 -15.95 2.86 6.99
C MET A 190 -17.27 3.62 7.21
N ALA A 191 -17.20 4.89 7.61
CA ALA A 191 -18.38 5.72 7.84
C ALA A 191 -19.16 5.97 6.55
N VAL A 192 -18.46 6.28 5.44
CA VAL A 192 -19.09 6.49 4.13
C VAL A 192 -19.75 5.21 3.63
N THR A 193 -19.05 4.07 3.67
CA THR A 193 -19.63 2.79 3.23
C THR A 193 -20.85 2.40 4.07
N PHE A 194 -20.78 2.57 5.39
CA PHE A 194 -21.91 2.32 6.29
C PHE A 194 -23.10 3.24 5.97
N ALA A 195 -22.86 4.53 5.79
CA ALA A 195 -23.91 5.51 5.49
C ALA A 195 -24.60 5.23 4.16
N VAL A 196 -23.82 4.99 3.10
CA VAL A 196 -24.33 4.65 1.77
C VAL A 196 -25.19 3.39 1.83
N MET A 197 -24.67 2.31 2.41
CA MET A 197 -25.40 1.05 2.52
C MET A 197 -26.68 1.21 3.35
N LYS A 198 -26.63 1.99 4.44
CA LYS A 198 -27.81 2.26 5.27
C LYS A 198 -28.91 3.00 4.51
N ILE A 199 -28.55 3.99 3.68
CA ILE A 199 -29.52 4.73 2.85
C ILE A 199 -30.20 3.77 1.87
N PHE A 200 -29.41 3.03 1.09
CA PHE A 200 -29.97 2.09 0.11
C PHE A 200 -30.77 0.95 0.75
N GLY A 201 -30.32 0.44 1.90
CA GLY A 201 -31.04 -0.57 2.66
C GLY A 201 -32.38 -0.07 3.20
N SER A 202 -32.49 1.21 3.53
CA SER A 202 -33.73 1.82 4.02
C SER A 202 -34.74 2.11 2.88
N THR A 203 -34.26 2.26 1.65
CA THR A 203 -35.12 2.48 0.46
C THR A 203 -35.59 1.17 -0.19
N ALA A 204 -34.88 0.06 0.05
CA ALA A 204 -35.18 -1.25 -0.54
C ALA A 204 -36.07 -2.16 0.34
N MET A 205 -36.44 -1.71 1.55
CA MET A 205 -37.44 -2.34 2.44
C MET A 205 -38.74 -1.55 2.38
#